data_AF-A0A9E4CF24-F1
#
_entry.id   AF-A0A9E4CF24-F1
#
_cell.length_a   1.000
_cell.length_b   1.000
_cell.length_c   1.000
_cell.angle_alpha   90.00
_cell.angle_beta   90.00
_cell.angle_gamma   90.00
#
_symmetry.space_group_name_H-M   'P 1'
#
loop_
_entity.id
_entity.type
_entity.pdbx_description
1 polymer ?
#
loop_
_entity_poly.entity_id
_entity_poly.type
_entity_poly.pdbx_seq_one_letter_code
_entity_poly.pdbx_strand_id
1 'polypeptide(L)' 'MFWRVTVALYPYQERVKELISQGRSVILQAPTGAGKTRAALAPYIEAFFDGQA' A
#
# COMPACT_ATOMS: atom_id res chain seq x y z
N MET A 1 22.21 -5.07 -19.39
CA MET A 1 21.95 -6.12 -18.37
C MET A 1 22.10 -5.48 -17.01
N PHE A 2 21.05 -5.47 -16.19
CA PHE A 2 20.95 -5.12 -14.76
C PHE A 2 19.70 -4.28 -14.47
N TRP A 3 18.58 -4.95 -14.20
CA TRP A 3 17.53 -4.40 -13.35
C TRP A 3 17.21 -5.44 -12.28
N ARG A 4 18.00 -5.43 -11.21
CA ARG A 4 17.52 -5.97 -9.94
C ARG A 4 16.63 -4.88 -9.36
N VAL A 5 15.31 -5.01 -9.52
CA VAL A 5 14.42 -4.32 -8.58
C VAL A 5 14.35 -5.12 -7.32
N THR A 6 15.04 -4.59 -6.33
CA THR A 6 14.60 -4.74 -4.96
C THR A 6 13.24 -4.05 -4.87
N VAL A 7 12.18 -4.84 -4.67
CA VAL A 7 10.79 -4.38 -4.54
C VAL A 7 10.64 -3.61 -3.23
N ALA A 8 11.20 -2.40 -3.18
CA ALA A 8 10.92 -1.45 -2.11
C ALA A 8 9.57 -0.79 -2.41
N LEU A 9 8.71 -0.66 -1.38
CA LEU A 9 7.47 0.09 -1.51
C LEU A 9 7.79 1.55 -1.84
N TYR A 10 6.94 2.19 -2.63
CA TYR A 10 7.03 3.64 -2.75
C TYR A 10 6.70 4.27 -1.39
N PRO A 11 7.37 5.36 -0.95
CA PRO A 11 7.13 5.96 0.36
C PRO A 11 5.66 6.32 0.64
N TYR A 12 4.91 6.68 -0.41
CA TYR A 12 3.49 6.98 -0.27
C TYR A 12 2.66 5.73 0.09
N GLN A 13 3.07 4.53 -0.29
CA GLN A 13 2.35 3.28 -0.01
C GLN A 13 2.42 2.96 1.49
N GLU A 14 3.59 3.15 2.11
CA GLU A 14 3.77 3.02 3.56
C GLU A 14 2.92 4.07 4.30
N ARG A 15 2.94 5.32 3.83
CA ARG A 15 2.16 6.40 4.45
C ARG A 15 0.65 6.16 4.35
N VAL A 16 0.16 5.68 3.20
CA VAL A 16 -1.25 5.33 3.02
C VAL A 16 -1.65 4.21 3.97
N LYS A 17 -0.81 3.17 4.08
CA LYS A 17 -1.05 2.05 5.02
C LYS A 17 -1.19 2.55 6.45
N GLU A 18 -0.24 3.35 6.93
CA GLU A 18 -0.27 3.92 8.29
C GLU A 18 -1.55 4.73 8.54
N LEU A 19 -1.94 5.60 7.62
CA LEU A 19 -3.13 6.46 7.75
C LEU A 19 -4.43 5.65 7.75
N ILE A 20 -4.56 4.66 6.85
CA ILE A 20 -5.74 3.80 6.78
C ILE A 20 -5.84 2.93 8.03
N SER A 21 -4.74 2.37 8.53
CA SER A 21 -4.71 1.58 9.77
C SER A 21 -5.11 2.41 11.00
N GLN A 22 -4.96 3.74 10.97
CA GLN A 22 -5.46 4.66 11.99
C GLN A 22 -6.94 5.04 11.81
N GLY A 23 -7.64 4.44 10.84
CA GLY A 23 -9.05 4.76 10.54
C GLY A 23 -9.24 6.11 9.83
N ARG A 24 -8.20 6.68 9.23
CA ARG A 24 -8.29 7.99 8.56
C ARG A 24 -8.67 7.84 7.09
N SER A 25 -9.57 8.70 6.62
CA SER A 25 -9.84 8.86 5.19
C SER A 25 -8.66 9.50 4.46
N VAL A 26 -8.27 8.94 3.31
CA VAL A 26 -7.12 9.39 2.52
C VAL A 26 -7.54 9.67 1.08
N ILE A 27 -7.17 10.84 0.56
CA ILE A 27 -7.21 11.14 -0.87
C ILE A 27 -5.85 10.73 -1.46
N LEU A 28 -5.82 9.63 -2.22
CA LEU A 28 -4.59 9.10 -2.81
C LEU A 28 -4.43 9.57 -4.26
N GLN A 29 -3.50 10.50 -4.48
CA GLN A 29 -3.13 10.97 -5.81
C GLN A 29 -1.74 10.45 -6.20
N ALA A 30 -1.69 9.63 -7.26
CA ALA A 30 -0.47 9.14 -7.87
C ALA A 30 -0.71 8.82 -9.36
N PRO A 31 0.33 8.86 -10.22
CA PRO A 31 0.21 8.50 -11.62
C PRO A 31 -0.39 7.10 -11.87
N THR A 32 -0.79 6.84 -13.10
CA THR A 32 -1.09 5.46 -13.53
C THR A 32 0.15 4.57 -13.41
N GLY A 33 -0.03 3.28 -13.12
CA GLY A 33 1.08 2.34 -12.94
C GLY A 33 1.85 2.46 -11.62
N ALA A 34 1.63 3.50 -10.80
CA ALA A 34 2.35 3.65 -9.52
C ALA A 34 1.99 2.60 -8.45
N GLY A 35 0.83 1.93 -8.60
CA GLY A 35 0.35 0.93 -7.63
C GLY A 35 -0.63 1.49 -6.59
N LYS A 36 -1.34 2.58 -6.88
CA LYS A 36 -2.37 3.17 -5.98
C LYS A 36 -3.45 2.18 -5.54
N THR A 37 -3.87 1.27 -6.42
CA THR A 37 -4.85 0.23 -6.10
C THR A 37 -4.32 -0.71 -5.01
N ARG A 38 -3.08 -1.17 -5.14
CA ARG A 38 -2.45 -2.02 -4.13
C ARG A 38 -2.26 -1.28 -2.81
N ALA A 39 -1.84 -0.01 -2.86
CA ALA A 39 -1.66 0.82 -1.68
C ALA A 39 -2.96 1.03 -0.88
N ALA A 40 -4.09 1.22 -1.57
CA ALA A 40 -5.39 1.42 -0.93
C ALA A 40 -5.98 0.12 -0.34
N LEU A 41 -5.72 -1.03 -0.98
CA LEU A 41 -6.32 -2.32 -0.58
C LEU A 41 -5.46 -3.13 0.39
N ALA A 42 -4.12 -2.98 0.36
CA ALA A 42 -3.22 -3.79 1.18
C ALA A 42 -3.59 -3.82 2.67
N PRO A 43 -3.95 -2.71 3.34
CA PRO A 43 -4.30 -2.74 4.77
C PRO A 43 -5.48 -3.66 5.09
N TYR A 44 -6.47 -3.75 4.17
CA TYR A 44 -7.66 -4.59 4.36
C TYR A 44 -7.38 -6.05 4.05
N ILE A 45 -6.57 -6.32 3.03
CA ILE A 45 -6.17 -7.68 2.67
C ILE A 45 -5.33 -8.29 3.79
N GLU A 46 -4.35 -7.55 4.33
CA GLU A 46 -3.54 -7.99 5.46
C GLU A 46 -4.41 -8.24 6.70
N ALA A 47 -5.27 -7.29 7.08
CA ALA A 47 -6.19 -7.45 8.21
C ALA A 47 -7.13 -8.65 8.05
N PHE A 48 -7.57 -8.96 6.82
CA PHE A 48 -8.40 -10.12 6.54
C PHE A 48 -7.67 -11.45 6.79
N PHE A 49 -6.37 -11.54 6.45
CA PHE A 49 -5.57 -12.73 6.68
C PHE A 49 -5.08 -12.85 8.13
N ASP A 50 -4.78 -11.73 8.79
CA ASP A 50 -4.38 -11.71 10.20
C ASP A 50 -5.52 -12.13 11.15
N GLY A 51 -6.78 -11.89 10.76
CA GLY A 51 -7.97 -12.29 11.53
C GLY A 51 -8.37 -13.77 11.40
N GLN A 52 -7.63 -14.58 10.66
CA GLN A 52 -7.87 -16.04 10.50
C GLN A 52 -6.89 -16.92 11.29
N ALA A 53 -6.26 -16.37 12.34
CA ALA A 53 -5.37 -17.07 13.27
C ALA A 53 -6.00 -17.30 14.65
#